data_AF-A0A2L0HC06-F1
#
_entry.id   AF-A0A2L0HC06-F1
#
_cell.length_a   1.000
_cell.length_b   1.000
_cell.length_c   1.000
_cell.angle_alpha   90.00
_cell.angle_beta   90.00
_cell.angle_gamma   90.00
#
_symmetry.space_group_name_H-M   'P 1'
#
loop_
_entity.id
_entity.type
_entity.pdbx_description
1 polymer ?
#
loop_
_entity_poly.entity_id
_entity_poly.type
_entity_poly.pdbx_seq_one_letter_code
_entity_poly.pdbx_strand_id
1 'polypeptide(L)'
;MSCLLLVPTLLSLIPANGKLAVVTADSKHCTHDLLGIHADFNRSRVVVGGVEGGIMWQNEMRRPARPTTVAEIEADVTNCVSRLLNSNPEIAAVLLECTLLAHAPAFVAAV
;
A
#
# COMPACT_ATOMS: atom_id res chain seq x y z
N MET A 1 -5.37 -14.08 -7.14
CA MET A 1 -4.72 -13.18 -8.11
C MET A 1 -4.16 -12.00 -7.33
N SER A 2 -2.91 -11.58 -7.58
CA SER A 2 -2.32 -10.41 -6.91
C SER A 2 -2.72 -9.12 -7.63
N CYS A 3 -3.12 -8.10 -6.88
CA CYS A 3 -3.43 -6.78 -7.44
C CYS A 3 -2.17 -5.99 -7.84
N LEU A 4 -0.97 -6.46 -7.48
CA LEU A 4 0.29 -5.86 -7.93
C LEU A 4 0.45 -5.88 -9.45
N LEU A 5 -0.23 -6.81 -10.15
CA LEU A 5 -0.29 -6.83 -11.61
C LEU A 5 -0.97 -5.59 -12.21
N LEU A 6 -1.72 -4.82 -11.41
CA LEU A 6 -2.37 -3.58 -11.85
C LEU A 6 -1.42 -2.37 -11.79
N VAL A 7 -0.25 -2.50 -11.17
CA VAL A 7 0.69 -1.39 -10.97
C VAL A 7 1.08 -0.70 -12.28
N PRO A 8 1.46 -1.40 -13.37
CA PRO A 8 1.78 -0.73 -14.63
C PRO A 8 0.61 0.08 -15.20
N THR A 9 -0.61 -0.46 -15.10
CA THR A 9 -1.83 0.21 -15.56
C THR A 9 -2.10 1.46 -14.72
N LEU A 10 -2.03 1.36 -13.39
CA LEU A 10 -2.23 2.50 -12.49
C LEU A 10 -1.19 3.61 -12.72
N LEU A 11 0.07 3.25 -12.96
CA LEU A 11 1.11 4.23 -13.30
C LEU A 11 0.85 5.00 -14.60
N SER A 12 0.12 4.39 -15.55
CA SER A 12 -0.30 5.04 -16.79
C SER A 12 -1.51 5.97 -16.63
N LEU A 13 -2.28 5.79 -15.54
CA LEU A 13 -3.48 6.59 -15.25
C LEU A 13 -3.18 7.81 -14.39
N ILE A 14 -2.08 7.82 -13.64
CA ILE A 14 -1.68 8.96 -12.80
C ILE A 14 -0.77 9.95 -13.56
N PRO A 15 -0.76 11.24 -13.19
CA PRO A 15 0.11 12.25 -13.82
C PRO A 15 1.58 11.83 -13.85
N ALA A 16 2.32 12.24 -14.88
CA ALA A 16 3.71 11.81 -15.09
C ALA A 16 4.66 12.18 -13.92
N ASN A 17 4.36 13.26 -13.20
CA ASN A 17 5.07 13.68 -11.99
C ASN A 17 4.53 13.03 -10.70
N GLY A 18 3.40 12.32 -10.78
CA GLY A 18 2.78 11.64 -9.65
C GLY A 18 3.39 10.27 -9.36
N LYS A 19 3.35 9.88 -8.09
CA LYS A 19 3.76 8.56 -7.59
C LYS A 19 2.56 7.69 -7.23
N LEU A 20 2.73 6.37 -7.34
CA LEU A 20 1.80 5.37 -6.84
C LEU A 20 2.31 4.84 -5.50
N ALA A 21 1.51 4.94 -4.45
CA ALA A 21 1.78 4.26 -3.19
C ALA A 21 1.23 2.83 -3.23
N VAL A 22 2.01 1.86 -2.76
CA VAL A 22 1.59 0.47 -2.53
C VAL A 22 1.64 0.20 -1.03
N VAL A 23 0.49 -0.10 -0.43
CA VAL A 23 0.38 -0.43 1.00
C VAL A 23 0.25 -1.94 1.14
N THR A 24 1.14 -2.56 1.90
CA THR A 24 1.17 -4.01 2.14
C THR A 24 1.14 -4.34 3.64
N ALA A 25 1.01 -5.63 3.98
CA ALA A 25 1.10 -6.08 5.36
C ALA A 25 2.52 -5.93 5.93
N ASP A 26 3.54 -6.18 5.11
CA ASP A 26 4.95 -6.02 5.49
C ASP A 26 5.77 -5.53 4.30
N SER A 27 6.23 -4.28 4.37
CA SER A 27 6.98 -3.63 3.29
C SER A 27 8.26 -4.35 2.91
N LYS A 28 8.86 -5.12 3.83
CA LYS A 28 10.11 -5.85 3.60
C LYS A 28 9.97 -6.99 2.59
N HIS A 29 8.75 -7.45 2.35
CA HIS A 29 8.44 -8.56 1.45
C HIS A 29 7.83 -8.09 0.12
N CYS A 30 7.50 -6.79 -0.02
CA CYS A 30 6.93 -6.23 -1.24
C CYS A 30 8.04 -5.52 -2.04
N THR A 31 8.83 -6.32 -2.74
CA THR A 31 9.99 -5.85 -3.53
C THR A 31 9.58 -5.45 -4.95
N HIS A 32 10.36 -4.57 -5.59
CA HIS A 32 10.02 -3.98 -6.89
C HIS A 32 9.90 -4.98 -8.04
N ASP A 33 10.52 -6.15 -7.95
CA ASP A 33 10.40 -7.27 -8.89
C ASP A 33 8.97 -7.85 -8.93
N LEU A 34 8.22 -7.73 -7.85
CA LEU A 34 6.82 -8.18 -7.77
C LEU A 34 5.83 -7.25 -8.49
N LEU A 35 6.27 -6.04 -8.85
CA LEU A 35 5.40 -4.98 -9.40
C LEU A 35 5.19 -5.07 -10.92
N GLY A 36 5.87 -6.00 -11.60
CA GLY A 36 5.80 -6.14 -13.07
C GLY A 36 6.39 -4.95 -13.85
N ILE A 37 7.16 -4.07 -13.19
CA ILE A 37 7.77 -2.89 -13.79
C ILE A 37 9.21 -3.19 -14.23
N HIS A 38 9.51 -2.91 -15.49
CA HIS A 38 10.82 -3.13 -16.09
C HIS A 38 11.64 -1.82 -16.25
N ALA A 39 10.97 -0.71 -16.54
CA ALA A 39 11.64 0.59 -16.73
C ALA A 39 11.95 1.27 -15.38
N ASP A 40 13.19 1.71 -15.18
CA ASP A 40 13.64 2.33 -13.92
C ASP A 40 12.87 3.61 -13.58
N PHE A 41 12.46 4.40 -14.58
CA PHE A 41 11.59 5.56 -14.38
C PHE A 41 10.24 5.20 -13.76
N ASN A 42 9.64 4.09 -14.16
CA ASN A 42 8.37 3.65 -13.58
C ASN A 42 8.58 3.07 -12.17
N ARG A 43 9.74 2.45 -11.89
CA ARG A 43 10.08 1.93 -10.56
C ARG A 43 10.24 3.06 -9.54
N SER A 44 10.92 4.15 -9.92
CA SER A 44 11.10 5.31 -9.04
C SER A 44 9.79 6.06 -8.72
N ARG A 45 8.74 5.80 -9.50
CA ARG A 45 7.39 6.33 -9.26
C ARG A 45 6.54 5.47 -8.32
N VAL A 46 7.04 4.33 -7.85
CA VAL A 46 6.34 3.52 -6.85
C VAL A 46 6.99 3.68 -5.49
N VAL A 47 6.16 3.95 -4.48
CA VAL A 47 6.57 3.99 -3.08
C VAL A 47 5.85 2.87 -2.35
N VAL A 48 6.60 2.00 -1.69
CA VAL A 48 6.04 0.91 -0.90
C VAL A 48 6.06 1.30 0.58
N GLY A 49 4.94 1.14 1.25
CA GLY A 49 4.84 1.19 2.70
C GLY A 49 4.07 -0.01 3.22
N GLY A 50 4.24 -0.34 4.48
CA GLY A 50 3.46 -1.39 5.07
C GLY A 50 2.96 -1.07 6.47
N VAL A 51 2.00 -1.86 6.89
CA VAL A 51 1.35 -1.77 8.21
C VAL A 51 2.08 -2.62 9.25
N GLU A 52 3.29 -3.11 8.95
CA GLU A 52 4.07 -3.92 9.88
C GLU A 52 4.30 -3.18 11.20
N GLY A 53 4.18 -3.92 12.31
CA GLY A 53 4.20 -3.36 13.66
C GLY A 53 2.85 -2.81 14.15
N GLY A 54 1.86 -2.64 13.27
CA GLY A 54 0.48 -2.29 13.62
C GLY A 54 -0.28 -3.44 14.29
N ILE A 55 -1.49 -3.13 14.81
CA ILE A 55 -2.33 -4.10 15.53
C ILE A 55 -2.76 -5.24 14.60
N MET A 56 -3.16 -4.92 13.38
CA MET A 56 -3.57 -5.90 12.36
C MET A 56 -2.45 -6.90 12.08
N TRP A 57 -1.24 -6.40 11.81
CA TRP A 57 -0.08 -7.24 11.54
C TRP A 57 0.27 -8.12 12.75
N GLN A 58 0.29 -7.55 13.96
CA GLN A 58 0.60 -8.30 15.18
C GLN A 58 -0.42 -9.41 15.46
N ASN A 59 -1.71 -9.13 15.28
CA ASN A 59 -2.79 -10.09 15.50
C ASN A 59 -2.74 -11.24 14.48
N GLU A 60 -2.43 -10.94 13.22
CA GLU A 60 -2.30 -11.93 12.15
C GLU A 60 -1.06 -12.82 12.33
N MET A 61 0.02 -12.30 12.91
CA MET A 61 1.24 -13.06 13.18
C MET A 61 1.17 -13.97 14.42
N ARG A 62 0.14 -13.82 15.28
CA ARG A 62 -0.06 -14.70 16.44
C ARG A 62 -0.48 -16.11 16.03
N ARG A 63 -0.19 -17.09 16.89
CA ARG A 63 -0.62 -18.49 16.74
C ARG A 63 -1.29 -18.95 18.05
N PRO A 64 -2.64 -19.08 18.09
CA PRO A 64 -3.59 -18.80 17.00
C PRO A 64 -3.70 -17.31 16.65
N ALA A 65 -4.11 -17.01 15.42
CA ALA A 65 -4.37 -15.64 14.99
C ALA A 65 -5.52 -15.04 15.82
N ARG A 66 -5.43 -13.74 16.10
CA ARG A 66 -6.49 -13.01 16.81
C ARG A 66 -7.34 -12.25 15.80
N PRO A 67 -8.68 -12.27 15.92
CA PRO A 67 -9.53 -11.42 15.10
C PRO A 67 -9.15 -9.95 15.29
N THR A 68 -9.02 -9.22 14.18
CA THR A 68 -8.80 -7.78 14.17
C THR A 68 -10.10 -7.10 13.73
N THR A 69 -10.49 -6.05 14.42
CA THR A 69 -11.67 -5.26 14.09
C THR A 69 -11.41 -4.36 12.88
N VAL A 70 -12.46 -3.97 12.16
CA VAL A 70 -12.33 -3.03 11.03
C VAL A 70 -11.67 -1.72 11.45
N ALA A 71 -12.03 -1.18 12.62
CA ALA A 71 -11.44 0.06 13.13
C ALA A 71 -9.92 -0.04 13.40
N GLU A 72 -9.44 -1.19 13.87
CA GLU A 72 -7.99 -1.43 14.05
C GLU A 72 -7.27 -1.49 12.69
N ILE A 73 -7.88 -2.14 11.68
CA ILE A 73 -7.35 -2.19 10.31
C ILE A 73 -7.31 -0.78 9.70
N GLU A 74 -8.40 -0.03 9.82
CA GLU A 74 -8.52 1.35 9.35
C GLU A 74 -7.46 2.26 9.96
N ALA A 75 -7.23 2.15 11.27
CA ALA A 75 -6.22 2.94 11.97
C ALA A 75 -4.81 2.63 11.43
N ASP A 76 -4.46 1.35 11.26
CA ASP A 76 -3.16 0.94 10.74
C ASP A 76 -2.94 1.43 9.29
N VAL A 77 -3.96 1.27 8.42
CA VAL A 77 -3.91 1.74 7.03
C VAL A 77 -3.80 3.26 6.97
N THR A 78 -4.62 3.98 7.73
CA THR A 78 -4.62 5.45 7.78
C THR A 78 -3.26 5.97 8.22
N ASN A 79 -2.70 5.41 9.31
CA ASN A 79 -1.39 5.80 9.81
C ASN A 79 -0.29 5.53 8.77
N CYS A 80 -0.35 4.40 8.06
CA CYS A 80 0.59 4.11 6.99
C CYS A 80 0.48 5.10 5.82
N VAL A 81 -0.73 5.32 5.30
CA VAL A 81 -1.00 6.24 4.20
C VAL A 81 -0.61 7.67 4.56
N SER A 82 -0.93 8.15 5.77
CA SER A 82 -0.52 9.47 6.24
C SER A 82 1.00 9.62 6.30
N ARG A 83 1.74 8.61 6.77
CA ARG A 83 3.22 8.64 6.75
C ARG A 83 3.77 8.70 5.33
N LEU A 84 3.18 7.94 4.41
CA LEU A 84 3.58 7.91 3.00
C LEU A 84 3.35 9.28 2.33
N LEU A 85 2.15 9.85 2.50
CA LEU A 85 1.79 11.17 1.96
C LEU A 85 2.68 12.29 2.53
N ASN A 86 2.96 12.27 3.83
CA ASN A 86 3.84 13.27 4.46
C ASN A 86 5.27 13.21 3.92
N SER A 87 5.74 12.02 3.54
CA SER A 87 7.10 11.82 3.01
C SER A 87 7.19 11.97 1.50
N ASN A 88 6.06 11.84 0.79
CA ASN A 88 5.95 11.91 -0.66
C ASN A 88 4.65 12.64 -1.05
N PRO A 89 4.62 13.99 -0.98
CA PRO A 89 3.43 14.78 -1.31
C PRO A 89 2.94 14.60 -2.75
N GLU A 90 3.77 14.06 -3.64
CA GLU A 90 3.47 13.77 -5.04
C GLU A 90 2.72 12.45 -5.27
N ILE A 91 2.37 11.69 -4.21
CA ILE A 91 1.53 10.51 -4.34
C ILE A 91 0.15 10.90 -4.90
N ALA A 92 -0.18 10.35 -6.07
CA ALA A 92 -1.43 10.61 -6.77
C ALA A 92 -2.45 9.46 -6.65
N ALA A 93 -2.02 8.29 -6.19
CA ALA A 93 -2.89 7.14 -5.98
C ALA A 93 -2.31 6.17 -4.94
N VAL A 94 -3.18 5.38 -4.31
CA VAL A 94 -2.83 4.34 -3.34
C VAL A 94 -3.42 3.00 -3.77
N LEU A 95 -2.59 1.95 -3.80
CA LEU A 95 -2.98 0.56 -4.02
C LEU A 95 -2.82 -0.22 -2.71
N LEU A 96 -3.90 -0.86 -2.25
CA LEU A 96 -3.88 -1.75 -1.08
C LEU A 96 -3.63 -3.19 -1.55
N GLU A 97 -2.48 -3.76 -1.18
CA GLU A 97 -2.03 -5.05 -1.72
C GLU A 97 -2.64 -6.25 -0.99
N CYS A 98 -2.73 -6.19 0.34
CA CYS A 98 -3.24 -7.28 1.17
C CYS A 98 -4.77 -7.25 1.26
N THR A 99 -5.42 -8.41 1.16
CA THR A 99 -6.89 -8.55 1.20
C THR A 99 -7.51 -8.04 2.50
N LEU A 100 -6.83 -8.17 3.63
CA LEU A 100 -7.29 -7.64 4.92
C LEU A 100 -7.35 -6.10 4.92
N LEU A 101 -6.56 -5.42 4.09
CA LEU A 101 -6.56 -3.96 4.01
C LEU A 101 -7.78 -3.42 3.27
N ALA A 102 -8.48 -4.24 2.47
CA ALA A 102 -9.67 -3.83 1.73
C ALA A 102 -10.87 -3.46 2.63
N HIS A 103 -10.77 -3.73 3.94
CA HIS A 103 -11.73 -3.28 4.93
C HIS A 103 -11.54 -1.80 5.33
N ALA A 104 -10.42 -1.19 4.96
CA ALA A 104 -10.24 0.25 5.12
C ALA A 104 -11.06 1.01 4.06
N PRO A 105 -11.60 2.20 4.38
CA PRO A 105 -12.30 3.00 3.40
C PRO A 105 -11.36 3.35 2.25
N ALA A 106 -11.91 3.44 1.04
CA ALA A 106 -11.15 3.83 -0.13
C ALA A 106 -10.49 5.19 0.10
N PHE A 107 -9.17 5.22 0.23
CA PHE A 107 -8.40 6.46 0.22
C PHE A 107 -8.34 6.99 -1.21
N VAL A 108 -9.28 7.86 -1.56
CA VAL A 108 -9.12 8.74 -2.71
C VAL A 108 -8.21 9.86 -2.25
N ALA A 109 -6.93 9.79 -2.60
CA ALA A 109 -6.07 10.97 -2.59
C ALA A 109 -6.62 11.92 -3.65
N ALA A 110 -7.57 12.77 -3.26
CA ALA A 110 -7.96 13.91 -4.07
C ALA A 110 -6.74 14.84 -4.12
N VAL A 111 -6.11 14.87 -5.29
CA VAL A 111 -5.12 15.89 -5.67
C VAL A 111 -5.75 17.27 -5.57
#